data_AF-A0AAI8KC53-F1
#
_entry.id   AF-A0AAI8KC53-F1
#
_cell.length_a   1.000
_cell.length_b   1.000
_cell.length_c   1.000
_cell.angle_alpha   90.00
_cell.angle_beta   90.00
_cell.angle_gamma   90.00
#
_symmetry.space_group_name_H-M   'P 1'
#
loop_
_entity.id
_entity.type
_entity.pdbx_description
1 polymer ?
#
loop_
_entity_poly.entity_id
_entity_poly.type
_entity_poly.pdbx_seq_one_letter_code
_entity_poly.pdbx_strand_id
1 'polypeptide(L)' 'MDKTEVPMPDHPVYQDATEALRQYLEAKESGAPAQEVERLRLIADAQIKAASAYQLDSMGYQPIDRQ' A
#
# COMPACT_ATOMS: atom_id res chain seq x y z
N MET A 1 19.12 16.22 1.25
CA MET A 1 18.73 14.83 1.57
C MET A 1 17.23 14.76 1.55
N ASP A 2 16.75 13.89 0.67
CA ASP A 2 15.38 13.65 0.27
C ASP A 2 14.46 13.48 1.48
N LYS A 3 13.56 14.44 1.67
CA LYS A 3 12.48 14.34 2.65
C LYS A 3 11.29 13.86 1.85
N THR A 4 11.23 12.54 1.66
CA THR A 4 10.04 11.85 1.17
C THR A 4 8.91 12.23 2.11
N GLU A 5 8.13 13.22 1.71
CA GLU A 5 6.89 13.60 2.36
C GLU A 5 5.93 12.43 2.15
N VAL A 6 6.01 11.44 3.05
CA VAL A 6 5.12 10.28 3.11
C VAL A 6 3.71 10.83 3.32
N PRO A 7 2.80 10.74 2.33
CA PRO A 7 1.47 11.31 2.48
C PRO A 7 0.69 10.45 3.48
N MET A 8 0.43 11.06 4.63
CA MET A 8 -0.57 10.73 5.67
C MET A 8 -0.73 9.24 6.04
N PRO A 9 -0.03 8.77 7.11
CA PRO A 9 -0.04 7.36 7.55
C PRO A 9 -1.31 6.89 8.30
N ASP A 10 -2.37 7.71 8.38
CA ASP A 10 -3.54 7.41 9.23
C ASP A 10 -4.73 6.77 8.48
N HIS A 11 -4.58 6.44 7.20
CA HIS A 11 -5.62 5.71 6.47
C HIS A 11 -5.43 4.19 6.60
N PRO A 12 -6.49 3.43 6.95
CA PRO A 12 -6.41 1.97 7.17
C PRO A 12 -5.85 1.21 5.95
N VAL A 13 -6.05 1.74 4.74
CA VAL A 13 -5.53 1.18 3.48
C VAL A 13 -3.99 1.11 3.45
N TYR A 14 -3.30 2.06 4.11
CA TYR A 14 -1.84 2.02 4.22
C TYR A 14 -1.35 1.03 5.27
N GLN A 15 -2.12 0.82 6.34
CA GLN A 15 -1.81 -0.19 7.35
C GLN A 15 -1.93 -1.59 6.75
N ASP A 16 -3.01 -1.86 6.02
CA ASP A 16 -3.22 -3.10 5.26
C ASP A 16 -2.09 -3.37 4.25
N ALA A 17 -1.69 -2.35 3.48
CA ALA A 17 -0.58 -2.50 2.52
C ALA A 17 0.76 -2.77 3.20
N THR A 18 1.03 -2.13 4.35
CA THR A 18 2.28 -2.32 5.11
C THR A 18 2.33 -3.71 5.75
N GLU A 19 1.21 -4.20 6.28
CA GLU A 19 1.11 -5.53 6.87
C GLU A 19 1.29 -6.62 5.80
N ALA A 20 0.60 -6.50 4.66
CA ALA A 20 0.73 -7.45 3.55
C ALA A 20 2.16 -7.52 3.01
N LEU A 21 2.85 -6.38 2.93
CA LEU A 21 4.25 -6.33 2.51
C LEU A 21 5.18 -7.02 3.52
N ARG A 22 4.96 -6.83 4.82
CA ARG A 22 5.73 -7.53 5.87
C ARG A 22 5.57 -9.03 5.77
N GLN A 23 4.34 -9.53 5.66
CA GLN A 23 4.08 -10.97 5.56
C GLN A 23 4.76 -11.59 4.34
N TYR A 24 4.72 -10.91 3.18
CA TYR A 24 5.45 -11.35 1.99
C TYR A 24 6.96 -11.44 2.21
N LEU A 25 7.56 -10.42 2.84
CA LEU A 25 9.00 -10.39 3.12
C LEU A 25 9.40 -11.48 4.11
N GLU A 26 8.64 -11.66 5.18
CA GLU A 26 8.86 -12.70 6.18
C GLU A 26 8.73 -14.11 5.58
N ALA A 27 7.73 -14.35 4.72
CA ALA A 27 7.59 -15.61 3.99
C ALA A 27 8.77 -15.85 3.04
N LYS A 28 9.27 -14.80 2.38
CA LYS A 28 10.43 -14.89 1.51
C LYS A 28 11.72 -15.16 2.29
N GLU A 29 11.91 -14.52 3.44
CA GLU A 29 13.09 -14.68 4.31
C GLU A 29 13.12 -16.02 5.06
N SER A 30 11.95 -16.52 5.48
CA SER A 30 11.82 -17.84 6.11
C SER A 30 11.96 -19.01 5.13
N GLY A 31 12.04 -18.74 3.82
CA GLY A 31 12.08 -19.78 2.80
C GLY A 31 10.75 -20.52 2.66
N ALA A 32 9.63 -19.84 2.90
CA ALA A 32 8.30 -20.40 2.72
C ALA A 32 8.09 -20.91 1.28
N PRO A 33 7.09 -21.80 1.06
CA PRO A 33 6.82 -22.34 -0.27
C PRO A 33 6.59 -21.23 -1.30
N ALA A 34 7.11 -21.42 -2.52
CA ALA A 34 6.99 -20.42 -3.59
C ALA A 34 5.52 -20.03 -3.86
N GLN A 35 4.60 -20.99 -3.75
CA GLN A 35 3.16 -20.74 -3.89
C GLN A 35 2.63 -19.77 -2.81
N GLU A 36 3.10 -19.87 -1.57
CA GLU A 36 2.67 -19.01 -0.48
C GLU A 36 3.27 -17.60 -0.61
N VAL A 37 4.55 -17.54 -0.96
CA VAL A 37 5.24 -16.27 -1.27
C VAL A 37 4.56 -15.54 -2.43
N GLU A 38 4.12 -16.26 -3.47
CA GLU A 38 3.43 -15.67 -4.61
C GLU A 38 2.01 -15.20 -4.25
N ARG A 39 1.27 -15.94 -3.41
CA ARG A 39 -0.02 -15.47 -2.90
C ARG A 39 0.12 -14.18 -2.08
N LEU A 40 1.09 -14.14 -1.17
CA LEU A 40 1.36 -12.95 -0.36
C LEU A 40 1.80 -11.75 -1.21
N ARG A 41 2.60 -12.01 -2.25
CA ARG A 41 2.98 -10.98 -3.24
C ARG A 41 1.76 -10.37 -3.93
N LEU A 42 0.81 -11.20 -4.38
CA LEU A 42 -0.40 -10.72 -5.06
C LEU A 42 -1.29 -9.88 -4.12
N ILE A 43 -1.38 -10.27 -2.85
CA ILE A 43 -2.13 -9.52 -1.83
C ILE A 43 -1.46 -8.16 -1.59
N ALA A 44 -0.13 -8.14 -1.41
CA ALA A 44 0.61 -6.89 -1.22
C ALA A 44 0.48 -5.96 -2.45
N ASP A 45 0.58 -6.49 -3.66
CA ASP A 45 0.42 -5.72 -4.91
C ASP A 45 -0.99 -5.12 -5.04
N ALA A 46 -2.03 -5.87 -4.69
CA ALA A 46 -3.41 -5.37 -4.68
C ALA A 46 -3.62 -4.25 -3.66
N GLN A 47 -3.10 -4.39 -2.44
CA GLN A 47 -3.22 -3.38 -1.39
C GLN A 47 -2.45 -2.09 -1.73
N ILE A 48 -1.25 -2.22 -2.32
CA ILE A 48 -0.48 -1.06 -2.81
C ILE A 48 -1.25 -0.32 -3.90
N LYS A 49 -1.88 -1.05 -4.84
CA LYS A 49 -2.73 -0.42 -5.88
C LYS A 49 -3.94 0.29 -5.29
N ALA A 50 -4.58 -0.29 -4.26
CA ALA A 50 -5.69 0.33 -3.56
C ALA A 50 -5.25 1.62 -2.82
N ALA A 51 -4.09 1.60 -2.15
CA ALA A 51 -3.52 2.78 -1.50
C ALA A 51 -3.17 3.89 -2.51
N SER A 52 -2.63 3.53 -3.68
CA SER A 52 -2.35 4.48 -4.76
C SER A 52 -3.62 5.05 -5.41
N ALA A 53 -4.66 4.22 -5.57
CA ALA A 53 -5.96 4.67 -6.05
C ALA A 53 -6.60 5.66 -5.07
N TYR A 54 -6.46 5.42 -3.76
CA TYR A 54 -6.91 6.35 -2.72
C TYR A 54 -6.16 7.70 -2.78
N GLN A 55 -4.84 7.69 -2.98
CA GLN A 55 -4.08 8.94 -3.18
C GLN A 55 -4.57 9.73 -4.38
N LEU A 56 -4.85 9.06 -5.51
CA LEU A 56 -5.28 9.73 -6.73
C LEU A 56 -6.68 10.35 -6.58
N ASP A 57 -7.60 9.66 -5.89
CA ASP A 57 -8.93 10.18 -5.56
C ASP A 57 -8.86 11.38 -4.62
N SER A 58 -8.02 11.28 -3.57
CA SER A 58 -7.79 12.39 -2.63
C SER A 58 -7.12 13.62 -3.26
N MET A 59 -6.29 13.44 -4.30
CA MET A 59 -5.66 14.52 -5.07
C MET A 59 -6.59 15.08 -6.16
N GLY A 60 -7.69 14.40 -6.48
CA GLY A 60 -8.65 14.74 -7.53
C GLY A 60 -9.94 15.41 -7.05
N TYR A 61 -10.24 15.42 -5.75
CA TYR A 61 -11.43 16.08 -5.16
C TYR A 61 -11.05 17.15 -4.13
N GLN A 62 -10.48 18.25 -4.63
CA GLN A 62 -11.00 19.55 -4.21
C GLN A 62 -11.99 19.97 -5.30
N PRO A 63 -13.32 19.79 -5.14
CA PRO A 63 -14.22 20.66 -5.86
C PRO A 63 -13.86 22.06 -5.38
N ILE A 64 -13.19 22.82 -6.24
CA ILE A 64 -13.23 24.28 -6.24
C ILE A 64 -14.70 24.68 -6.41
N ASP A 65 -15.51 24.47 -5.38
CA ASP A 65 -16.81 25.11 -5.28
C ASP A 65 -16.53 26.59 -5.02
N ARG A 66 -16.62 27.29 -6.14
CA ARG A 66 -16.60 28.72 -6.29
C ARG A 66 -17.92 29.24 -5.72
N GLN A 67 -17.92 29.77 -4.49
CA GLN A 67 -18.91 30.74 -4.03
C GLN A 67 -18.22 31.91 -3.31
#